data_AF-A0A1Y2MAY1-F1
#
_entry.id   AF-A0A1Y2MAY1-F1
#
_cell.length_a   1.000
_cell.length_b   1.000
_cell.length_c   1.000
_cell.angle_alpha   90.00
_cell.angle_beta   90.00
_cell.angle_gamma   90.00
#
_symmetry.space_group_name_H-M   'P 1'
#
loop_
_entity.id
_entity.type
_entity.pdbx_description
1 polymer ?
#
loop_
_entity_poly.entity_id
_entity_poly.type
_entity_poly.pdbx_seq_one_letter_code
_entity_poly.pdbx_strand_id
1 'polypeptide(L)'
;MAIAPSPQAKTAHVNMMTDTIIANLPAEALRSIVRAILTTHPTATSVLEDQARRYLKNTANEQFGELFIWTTQGIETTTNFTLMQQRIRSTIGCGLVLEALPLLTCVLEKFAGAETYGLGLEEDDLERSLAALDGDIVQALTAVQKRLFSAQGSRNLDTDEEALLVKLLRVLSQVQQNAVAVDRIRYFERSIPVLQKMLGEPLMESKSSLPIAQSGHYIVEIQPSTTVETFSLKAFELPRLFSGLWQLSSPSWGSASQSQMMTQFMEYISNGFTAFDMADHYGDAEVIFGQMRSSLSDTETVFGATKYCIFHQTTINAEVVRANITERCQRMSAEHIDLLQFHWQDYEDHQYIDALRFLQQDERVRQLGLCNFDTERLQEIVGEGIDIVTNQVQFSLIDARPRFKMGEICARHNVKLLTYGTLCGGFLADKWLGKHEPQLFGAESTPSQRKYFEMIQTWGDWDLFQTLLQVLRNVADKHDVSISNVATRWVLDFPYVGAVIVGARMGVSEHMEDNLKTYGWHLDSEDQRNIEAVLEKSRREEIFKTMGDCGSEYR
;
A
#
# COMPACT_ATOMS: atom_id res chain seq x y z
N MET A 1 -32.97 -16.79 13.31
CA MET A 1 -33.62 -15.47 13.48
C MET A 1 -33.60 -15.09 14.96
N ALA A 2 -32.60 -14.32 15.37
CA ALA A 2 -32.63 -13.61 16.64
C ALA A 2 -32.98 -12.16 16.31
N ILE A 3 -34.11 -11.69 16.81
CA ILE A 3 -34.59 -10.32 16.61
C ILE A 3 -33.65 -9.42 17.41
N ALA A 4 -32.84 -8.62 16.71
CA ALA A 4 -32.05 -7.56 17.33
C ALA A 4 -32.99 -6.58 18.06
N PRO A 5 -32.62 -6.08 19.25
CA PRO A 5 -33.44 -5.10 19.94
C PRO A 5 -33.53 -3.83 19.09
N SER A 6 -34.76 -3.36 18.88
CA SER A 6 -35.04 -2.04 18.31
C SER A 6 -34.25 -0.97 19.08
N PRO A 7 -33.43 -0.13 18.43
CA PRO A 7 -32.76 0.95 19.12
C PRO A 7 -33.81 1.97 19.58
N GLN A 8 -33.86 2.21 20.90
CA GLN A 8 -34.60 3.34 21.45
C GLN A 8 -34.16 4.62 20.73
N ALA A 9 -35.11 5.28 20.07
CA ALA A 9 -34.90 6.54 19.37
C ALA A 9 -34.53 7.65 20.38
N LYS A 10 -33.26 7.78 20.71
CA LYS A 10 -32.68 9.02 21.22
C LYS A 10 -32.16 9.82 20.03
N THR A 11 -33.07 10.35 19.21
CA THR A 11 -32.69 11.38 18.22
C THR A 11 -32.49 12.68 18.97
N ALA A 12 -31.23 13.05 19.20
CA ALA A 12 -30.88 14.39 19.65
C ALA A 12 -30.96 15.36 18.47
N HIS A 13 -31.57 16.54 18.66
CA HIS A 13 -31.50 17.61 17.68
C HIS A 13 -30.05 18.11 17.56
N VAL A 14 -29.52 18.18 16.34
CA VAL A 14 -28.28 18.92 16.07
C VAL A 14 -28.59 20.41 16.27
N ASN A 15 -27.77 21.11 17.04
CA ASN A 15 -27.94 22.54 17.28
C ASN A 15 -27.72 23.31 15.96
N MET A 16 -28.53 24.34 15.70
CA MET A 16 -28.40 25.22 14.54
C MET A 16 -26.99 25.80 14.35
N MET A 17 -26.26 26.06 15.45
CA MET A 17 -24.86 26.52 15.36
C MET A 17 -23.96 25.45 14.72
N THR A 18 -24.18 24.17 15.04
CA THR A 18 -23.46 23.06 14.43
C THR A 18 -23.83 22.92 12.95
N ASP A 19 -25.11 23.06 12.60
CA ASP A 19 -25.53 23.06 11.19
C ASP A 19 -24.91 24.22 10.42
N THR A 20 -24.77 25.39 11.05
CA THR A 20 -24.10 26.55 10.44
C THR A 20 -22.63 26.24 10.15
N ILE A 21 -21.94 25.53 11.05
CA ILE A 21 -20.56 25.07 10.83
C ILE A 21 -20.53 24.11 9.63
N ILE A 22 -21.40 23.09 9.61
CA ILE A 22 -21.45 22.08 8.54
C ILE A 22 -21.76 22.72 7.18
N ALA A 23 -22.71 23.65 7.13
CA ALA A 23 -23.17 24.25 5.88
C ALA A 23 -22.16 25.23 5.25
N ASN A 24 -21.26 25.83 6.04
CA ASN A 24 -20.40 26.91 5.56
C ASN A 24 -18.91 26.56 5.55
N LEU A 25 -18.47 25.48 6.22
CA LEU A 25 -17.08 25.06 6.15
C LEU A 25 -16.73 24.56 4.74
N PRO A 26 -15.52 24.87 4.24
CA PRO A 26 -15.01 24.26 3.01
C PRO A 26 -14.99 22.73 3.11
N ALA A 27 -15.25 22.05 1.99
CA ALA A 27 -15.30 20.58 1.95
C ALA A 27 -14.02 19.93 2.51
N GLU A 28 -12.84 20.48 2.21
CA GLU A 28 -11.57 19.96 2.74
C GLU A 28 -11.45 20.12 4.26
N ALA A 29 -11.97 21.21 4.83
CA ALA A 29 -11.99 21.40 6.27
C ALA A 29 -12.92 20.39 6.94
N LEU A 30 -14.11 20.15 6.37
CA LEU A 30 -15.03 19.13 6.87
C LEU A 30 -14.41 17.73 6.84
N ARG A 31 -13.72 17.37 5.76
CA ARG A 31 -13.02 16.06 5.67
C ARG A 31 -11.95 15.93 6.75
N SER A 32 -11.14 16.97 6.97
CA SER A 32 -10.13 17.00 8.04
C SER A 32 -10.74 16.85 9.43
N ILE A 33 -11.83 17.57 9.72
CA ILE A 33 -12.53 17.51 11.01
C ILE A 33 -13.14 16.14 11.23
N VAL A 34 -13.85 15.58 10.22
CA VAL A 34 -14.41 14.23 10.31
C VAL A 34 -13.32 13.22 10.60
N ARG A 35 -12.18 13.29 9.89
CA ARG A 35 -11.04 12.40 10.14
C ARG A 35 -10.53 12.51 11.57
N ALA A 36 -10.33 13.72 12.08
CA ALA A 36 -9.88 13.95 13.45
C ALA A 36 -10.87 13.39 14.50
N ILE A 37 -12.18 13.52 14.25
CA ILE A 37 -13.21 12.89 15.09
C ILE A 37 -13.07 11.37 15.07
N LEU A 38 -12.86 10.76 13.90
CA LEU A 38 -12.73 9.31 13.80
C LEU A 38 -11.49 8.77 14.52
N THR A 39 -10.36 9.48 14.48
CA THR A 39 -9.18 8.99 15.21
C THR A 39 -9.33 9.15 16.72
N THR A 40 -9.90 10.27 17.18
CA THR A 40 -10.12 10.51 18.62
C THR A 40 -11.28 9.68 19.19
N HIS A 41 -12.23 9.27 18.36
CA HIS A 41 -13.40 8.48 18.74
C HIS A 41 -13.60 7.32 17.75
N PRO A 42 -12.80 6.24 17.81
CA PRO A 42 -12.86 5.14 16.85
C PRO A 42 -14.24 4.48 16.73
N THR A 43 -15.05 4.53 17.78
CA THR A 43 -16.43 4.03 17.78
C THR A 43 -17.36 4.79 16.83
N ALA A 44 -17.00 6.00 16.40
CA ALA A 44 -17.76 6.79 15.43
C ALA A 44 -17.61 6.28 13.99
N THR A 45 -16.58 5.49 13.70
CA THR A 45 -16.29 4.97 12.34
C THR A 45 -17.44 4.16 11.78
N SER A 46 -17.98 3.21 12.56
CA SER A 46 -19.11 2.38 12.13
C SER A 46 -20.37 3.20 11.85
N VAL A 47 -20.60 4.27 12.63
CA VAL A 47 -21.73 5.19 12.45
C VAL A 47 -21.58 5.99 11.15
N LEU A 48 -20.39 6.52 10.88
CA LEU A 48 -20.10 7.23 9.63
C LEU A 48 -20.32 6.31 8.42
N GLU A 49 -19.75 5.11 8.45
CA GLU A 49 -19.91 4.13 7.38
C GLU A 49 -21.37 3.75 7.16
N ASP A 50 -22.15 3.57 8.23
CA ASP A 50 -23.58 3.26 8.12
C ASP A 50 -24.37 4.41 7.48
N GLN A 51 -24.09 5.67 7.85
CA GLN A 51 -24.72 6.82 7.20
C GLN A 51 -24.30 6.95 5.74
N ALA A 52 -23.01 6.72 5.44
CA ALA A 52 -22.51 6.72 4.07
C ALA A 52 -23.18 5.63 3.22
N ARG A 53 -23.29 4.39 3.73
CA ARG A 53 -24.03 3.29 3.09
C ARG A 53 -25.48 3.67 2.79
N ARG A 54 -26.19 4.30 3.74
CA ARG A 54 -27.57 4.77 3.53
C ARG A 54 -27.65 5.85 2.46
N TYR A 55 -26.78 6.84 2.52
CA TYR A 55 -26.72 7.91 1.52
C TYR A 55 -26.48 7.33 0.11
N LEU A 56 -25.48 6.46 -0.05
CA LEU A 56 -25.15 5.82 -1.31
C LEU A 56 -26.32 4.97 -1.85
N LYS A 57 -27.02 4.23 -0.99
CA LYS A 57 -28.20 3.46 -1.42
C LYS A 57 -29.36 4.36 -1.85
N ASN A 58 -29.61 5.45 -1.14
CA ASN A 58 -30.69 6.38 -1.44
C ASN A 58 -30.47 7.18 -2.74
N THR A 59 -29.21 7.36 -3.13
CA THR A 59 -28.80 8.12 -4.32
C THR A 59 -28.33 7.21 -5.46
N ALA A 60 -28.58 5.89 -5.37
CA ALA A 60 -28.09 4.92 -6.35
C ALA A 60 -28.63 5.13 -7.77
N ASN A 61 -29.80 5.77 -7.90
CA ASN A 61 -30.44 6.06 -9.20
C ASN A 61 -30.06 7.43 -9.79
N GLU A 62 -29.15 8.18 -9.16
CA GLU A 62 -28.67 9.45 -9.71
C GLU A 62 -27.98 9.20 -11.06
N GLN A 63 -28.44 9.90 -12.10
CA GLN A 63 -27.86 9.79 -13.42
C GLN A 63 -26.66 10.71 -13.54
N PHE A 64 -25.55 10.15 -14.03
CA PHE A 64 -24.39 10.92 -14.43
C PHE A 64 -24.55 11.35 -15.88
N GLY A 65 -24.17 12.59 -16.19
CA GLY A 65 -24.12 13.08 -17.56
C GLY A 65 -23.03 12.40 -18.40
N GLU A 66 -22.63 13.03 -19.50
CA GLU A 66 -21.54 12.50 -20.32
C GLU A 66 -20.24 12.41 -19.53
N LEU A 67 -19.61 11.22 -19.56
CA LEU A 67 -18.37 10.92 -18.84
C LEU A 67 -17.13 11.23 -19.69
N PHE A 68 -17.27 11.14 -21.00
CA PHE A 68 -16.20 11.38 -21.96
C PHE A 68 -16.70 12.35 -23.03
N ILE A 69 -15.80 13.16 -23.58
CA ILE A 69 -16.06 14.03 -24.73
C ILE A 69 -15.13 13.59 -25.85
N TRP A 70 -15.71 13.35 -27.02
CA TRP A 70 -14.96 13.00 -28.23
C TRP A 70 -14.78 14.25 -29.08
N THR A 71 -13.52 14.65 -29.23
CA THR A 71 -13.08 15.79 -30.00
C THR A 71 -12.25 15.33 -31.20
N THR A 72 -11.92 16.27 -32.09
CA THR A 72 -10.98 16.03 -33.19
C THR A 72 -9.53 15.84 -32.71
N GLN A 73 -9.22 16.22 -31.48
CA GLN A 73 -7.93 16.03 -30.82
C GLN A 73 -7.92 14.77 -29.94
N GLY A 74 -9.09 14.14 -29.75
CA GLY A 74 -9.27 12.82 -29.17
C GLY A 74 -10.29 12.81 -28.02
N ILE A 75 -10.04 12.10 -26.93
CA ILE A 75 -11.01 11.77 -25.89
C ILE A 75 -10.58 12.44 -24.59
N GLU A 76 -11.47 13.26 -24.04
CA GLU A 76 -11.27 13.93 -22.77
C GLU A 76 -12.23 13.37 -21.72
N THR A 77 -11.78 13.28 -20.47
CA THR A 77 -12.65 12.95 -19.33
C THR A 77 -13.38 14.20 -18.85
N THR A 78 -14.64 14.05 -18.45
CA THR A 78 -15.43 15.17 -17.92
C THR A 78 -15.39 15.23 -16.40
N THR A 79 -15.90 16.33 -15.83
CA THR A 79 -16.16 16.39 -14.38
C THR A 79 -17.09 15.27 -13.90
N ASN A 80 -18.02 14.79 -14.74
CA ASN A 80 -18.90 13.68 -14.38
C ASN A 80 -18.14 12.36 -14.27
N PHE A 81 -17.07 12.15 -15.05
CA PHE A 81 -16.18 11.01 -14.88
C PHE A 81 -15.51 11.03 -13.50
N THR A 82 -14.99 12.19 -13.08
CA THR A 82 -14.40 12.35 -11.74
C THR A 82 -15.44 12.10 -10.64
N LEU A 83 -16.66 12.63 -10.78
CA LEU A 83 -17.74 12.40 -9.81
C LEU A 83 -18.15 10.91 -9.75
N MET A 84 -18.21 10.23 -10.90
CA MET A 84 -18.49 8.80 -10.97
C MET A 84 -17.37 7.99 -10.31
N GLN A 85 -16.10 8.33 -10.52
CA GLN A 85 -14.98 7.69 -9.83
C GLN A 85 -15.05 7.90 -8.31
N GLN A 86 -15.34 9.13 -7.85
CA GLN A 86 -15.53 9.40 -6.43
C GLN A 86 -16.66 8.53 -5.85
N ARG A 87 -17.77 8.41 -6.59
CA ARG A 87 -18.91 7.56 -6.21
C ARG A 87 -18.52 6.10 -6.10
N ILE A 88 -17.80 5.57 -7.08
CA ILE A 88 -17.30 4.18 -7.09
C ILE A 88 -16.41 3.95 -5.87
N ARG A 89 -15.42 4.82 -5.64
CA ARG A 89 -14.49 4.71 -4.50
C ARG A 89 -15.18 4.79 -3.16
N SER A 90 -16.16 5.69 -3.00
CA SER A 90 -16.98 5.76 -1.77
C SER A 90 -17.82 4.49 -1.58
N THR A 91 -18.33 3.91 -2.67
CA THR A 91 -19.12 2.67 -2.64
C THR A 91 -18.27 1.47 -2.22
N ILE A 92 -17.08 1.31 -2.82
CA ILE A 92 -16.09 0.31 -2.43
C ILE A 92 -15.66 0.50 -0.97
N GLY A 93 -15.31 1.73 -0.59
CA GLY A 93 -14.85 2.08 0.76
C GLY A 93 -15.89 1.83 1.87
N CYS A 94 -17.18 1.81 1.53
CA CYS A 94 -18.26 1.47 2.46
C CYS A 94 -18.60 -0.03 2.52
N GLY A 95 -17.83 -0.89 1.84
CA GLY A 95 -18.05 -2.34 1.76
C GLY A 95 -19.15 -2.77 0.78
N LEU A 96 -19.67 -1.86 -0.05
CA LEU A 96 -20.73 -2.12 -1.03
C LEU A 96 -20.15 -2.52 -2.40
N VAL A 97 -19.20 -3.46 -2.40
CA VAL A 97 -18.43 -3.80 -3.60
C VAL A 97 -19.28 -4.32 -4.75
N LEU A 98 -20.33 -5.11 -4.47
CA LEU A 98 -21.22 -5.64 -5.50
C LEU A 98 -22.03 -4.52 -6.17
N GLU A 99 -22.38 -3.48 -5.43
CA GLU A 99 -23.04 -2.28 -5.96
C GLU A 99 -22.07 -1.38 -6.76
N ALA A 100 -20.76 -1.49 -6.54
CA ALA A 100 -19.75 -0.75 -7.30
C ALA A 100 -19.45 -1.38 -8.68
N LEU A 101 -19.55 -2.72 -8.83
CA LEU A 101 -19.26 -3.42 -10.09
C LEU A 101 -20.13 -2.94 -11.28
N PRO A 102 -21.45 -2.71 -11.14
CA PRO A 102 -22.27 -2.12 -12.19
C PRO A 102 -21.83 -0.70 -12.59
N LEU A 103 -21.39 0.12 -11.62
CA LEU A 103 -20.93 1.48 -11.89
C LEU A 103 -19.63 1.45 -12.72
N LEU A 104 -18.67 0.60 -12.34
CA LEU A 104 -17.45 0.36 -13.11
C LEU A 104 -17.77 -0.10 -14.53
N THR A 105 -18.68 -1.08 -14.66
CA THR A 105 -19.12 -1.59 -15.96
C THR A 105 -19.75 -0.50 -16.82
N CYS A 106 -20.57 0.38 -16.23
CA CYS A 106 -21.22 1.50 -16.93
C CYS A 106 -20.19 2.51 -17.50
N VAL A 107 -19.14 2.82 -16.73
CA VAL A 107 -18.04 3.69 -17.22
C VAL A 107 -17.39 3.06 -18.45
N LEU A 108 -17.08 1.76 -18.39
CA LEU A 108 -16.45 1.03 -19.48
C LEU A 108 -17.36 0.89 -20.70
N GLU A 109 -18.66 0.65 -20.52
CA GLU A 109 -19.64 0.58 -21.62
C GLU A 109 -19.71 1.93 -22.37
N LYS A 110 -19.72 3.05 -21.63
CA LYS A 110 -19.68 4.40 -22.22
C LYS A 110 -18.38 4.67 -22.97
N PHE A 111 -17.26 4.15 -22.47
CA PHE A 111 -15.98 4.26 -23.17
C PHE A 111 -15.93 3.39 -24.43
N ALA A 112 -16.43 2.15 -24.36
CA ALA A 112 -16.42 1.18 -25.46
C ALA A 112 -17.32 1.57 -26.64
N GLY A 113 -18.46 2.22 -26.34
CA GLY A 113 -19.52 2.52 -27.31
C GLY A 113 -19.24 3.65 -28.31
N ALA A 114 -18.06 4.28 -28.26
CA ALA A 114 -17.76 5.42 -29.12
C ALA A 114 -17.01 5.02 -30.41
N GLU A 115 -17.60 5.40 -31.54
CA GLU A 115 -16.99 5.31 -32.87
C GLU A 115 -15.98 6.46 -33.07
N THR A 116 -14.77 6.39 -32.53
CA THR A 116 -13.67 7.28 -32.96
C THR A 116 -12.31 6.69 -32.62
N TYR A 117 -11.79 5.94 -33.58
CA TYR A 117 -10.52 5.25 -33.53
C TYR A 117 -9.65 5.80 -34.68
N GLY A 118 -8.93 6.90 -34.43
CA GLY A 118 -8.08 7.49 -35.48
C GLY A 118 -7.58 8.93 -35.26
N LEU A 119 -7.53 9.45 -34.04
CA LEU A 119 -7.07 10.81 -33.77
C LEU A 119 -5.96 10.78 -32.71
N GLY A 120 -4.83 11.41 -33.04
CA GLY A 120 -3.65 11.52 -32.18
C GLY A 120 -4.01 12.34 -30.94
N LEU A 121 -4.02 11.65 -29.80
CA LEU A 121 -4.31 12.22 -28.49
C LEU A 121 -3.08 12.93 -27.94
N GLU A 122 -3.25 13.99 -27.17
CA GLU A 122 -2.31 14.26 -26.10
C GLU A 122 -2.50 13.16 -25.04
N GLU A 123 -1.53 12.24 -24.98
CA GLU A 123 -1.70 10.88 -24.44
C GLU A 123 -1.80 10.78 -22.91
N ASP A 124 -1.32 11.79 -22.17
CA ASP A 124 -1.02 11.61 -20.75
C ASP A 124 -2.24 11.63 -19.82
N ASP A 125 -3.27 12.45 -20.09
CA ASP A 125 -4.40 12.63 -19.15
C ASP A 125 -5.44 11.52 -19.22
N LEU A 126 -5.80 11.08 -20.43
CA LEU A 126 -6.71 9.96 -20.63
C LEU A 126 -6.06 8.66 -20.15
N GLU A 127 -4.80 8.40 -20.51
CA GLU A 127 -4.10 7.18 -20.09
C GLU A 127 -4.02 7.11 -18.56
N ARG A 128 -3.67 8.22 -17.88
CA ARG A 128 -3.70 8.30 -16.42
C ARG A 128 -5.09 8.03 -15.83
N SER A 129 -6.14 8.57 -16.46
CA SER A 129 -7.52 8.37 -16.02
C SER A 129 -7.96 6.91 -16.16
N LEU A 130 -7.61 6.25 -17.26
CA LEU A 130 -7.91 4.84 -17.52
C LEU A 130 -7.07 3.91 -16.64
N ALA A 131 -5.79 4.22 -16.41
CA ALA A 131 -4.94 3.49 -15.47
C ALA A 131 -5.46 3.59 -14.03
N ALA A 132 -5.98 4.76 -13.63
CA ALA A 132 -6.64 4.93 -12.34
C ALA A 132 -7.93 4.11 -12.25
N LEU A 133 -8.73 4.07 -13.33
CA LEU A 133 -9.93 3.23 -13.39
C LEU A 133 -9.58 1.73 -13.32
N ASP A 134 -8.52 1.29 -13.99
CA ASP A 134 -8.03 -0.09 -13.93
C ASP A 134 -7.63 -0.47 -12.49
N GLY A 135 -6.93 0.42 -11.79
CA GLY A 135 -6.63 0.24 -10.37
C GLY A 135 -7.87 0.24 -9.47
N ASP A 136 -8.91 1.03 -9.80
CA ASP A 136 -10.19 0.99 -9.08
C ASP A 136 -10.90 -0.36 -9.28
N ILE A 137 -10.82 -0.95 -10.47
CA ILE A 137 -11.32 -2.30 -10.76
C ILE A 137 -10.54 -3.34 -9.95
N VAL A 138 -9.21 -3.31 -9.97
CA VAL A 138 -8.36 -4.21 -9.16
C VAL A 138 -8.76 -4.12 -7.68
N GLN A 139 -8.93 -2.91 -7.14
CA GLN A 139 -9.35 -2.70 -5.76
C GLN A 139 -10.74 -3.32 -5.47
N ALA A 140 -11.70 -3.17 -6.39
CA ALA A 140 -13.00 -3.82 -6.28
C ALA A 140 -12.88 -5.35 -6.30
N LEU A 141 -12.08 -5.92 -7.21
CA LEU A 141 -11.87 -7.37 -7.31
C LEU A 141 -11.20 -7.94 -6.05
N THR A 142 -10.20 -7.25 -5.49
CA THR A 142 -9.60 -7.60 -4.21
C THR A 142 -10.63 -7.59 -3.08
N ALA A 143 -11.55 -6.60 -3.06
CA ALA A 143 -12.63 -6.56 -2.06
C ALA A 143 -13.66 -7.68 -2.24
N VAL A 144 -13.96 -8.10 -3.48
CA VAL A 144 -14.78 -9.29 -3.75
C VAL A 144 -14.09 -10.55 -3.23
N GLN A 145 -12.81 -10.77 -3.56
CA GLN A 145 -12.03 -11.91 -3.06
C GLN A 145 -12.06 -11.97 -1.53
N LYS A 146 -11.85 -10.83 -0.85
CA LYS A 146 -11.97 -10.73 0.61
C LYS A 146 -13.33 -11.17 1.14
N ARG A 147 -14.44 -10.87 0.45
CA ARG A 147 -15.79 -11.32 0.81
C ARG A 147 -16.04 -12.80 0.60
N LEU A 148 -15.24 -13.47 -0.22
CA LEU A 148 -15.32 -14.92 -0.41
C LEU A 148 -14.65 -15.68 0.74
N PHE A 149 -13.72 -15.05 1.47
CA PHE A 149 -13.11 -15.65 2.64
C PHE A 149 -14.07 -15.69 3.84
N SER A 150 -14.01 -16.81 4.57
CA SER A 150 -14.70 -17.05 5.83
C SER A 150 -13.76 -17.73 6.82
N ALA A 151 -14.18 -17.84 8.08
CA ALA A 151 -13.41 -18.55 9.12
C ALA A 151 -13.17 -20.04 8.79
N GLN A 152 -13.92 -20.62 7.84
CA GLN A 152 -13.80 -22.01 7.38
C GLN A 152 -13.10 -22.15 6.03
N GLY A 153 -12.54 -21.07 5.47
CA GLY A 153 -11.93 -21.04 4.14
C GLY A 153 -12.69 -20.15 3.15
N SER A 154 -12.33 -20.22 1.87
CA SER A 154 -12.99 -19.46 0.80
C SER A 154 -14.20 -20.21 0.25
N ARG A 155 -15.32 -19.50 0.06
CA ARG A 155 -16.45 -19.99 -0.73
C ARG A 155 -16.29 -19.64 -2.21
N ASN A 156 -17.07 -20.30 -3.06
CA ASN A 156 -17.22 -19.92 -4.47
C ASN A 156 -18.14 -18.69 -4.61
N LEU A 157 -18.04 -18.04 -5.78
CA LEU A 157 -19.01 -17.03 -6.22
C LEU A 157 -20.40 -17.65 -6.33
N ASP A 158 -21.43 -16.89 -5.99
CA ASP A 158 -22.81 -17.24 -6.36
C ASP A 158 -23.14 -16.79 -7.79
N THR A 159 -24.30 -17.21 -8.31
CA THR A 159 -24.72 -16.92 -9.68
C THR A 159 -24.81 -15.41 -9.99
N ASP A 160 -25.24 -14.60 -9.02
CA ASP A 160 -25.41 -13.16 -9.21
C ASP A 160 -24.05 -12.45 -9.18
N GLU A 161 -23.18 -12.83 -8.25
CA GLU A 161 -21.80 -12.36 -8.16
C GLU A 161 -21.00 -12.72 -9.42
N GLU A 162 -21.11 -13.96 -9.89
CA GLU A 162 -20.47 -14.44 -11.12
C GLU A 162 -20.99 -13.66 -12.35
N ALA A 163 -22.30 -13.44 -12.46
CA ALA A 163 -22.89 -12.69 -13.57
C ALA A 163 -22.36 -11.24 -13.66
N LEU A 164 -22.15 -10.58 -12.51
CA LEU A 164 -21.55 -9.23 -12.45
C LEU A 164 -20.11 -9.24 -12.99
N LEU A 165 -19.31 -10.21 -12.55
CA LEU A 165 -17.91 -10.35 -12.95
C LEU A 165 -17.77 -10.73 -14.43
N VAL A 166 -18.59 -11.66 -14.93
CA VAL A 166 -18.62 -12.06 -16.34
C VAL A 166 -19.01 -10.88 -17.23
N LYS A 167 -19.99 -10.06 -16.79
CA LYS A 167 -20.36 -8.85 -17.54
C LYS A 167 -19.20 -7.87 -17.61
N LEU A 168 -18.54 -7.62 -16.47
CA LEU A 168 -17.37 -6.73 -16.40
C LEU A 168 -16.24 -7.22 -17.33
N LEU A 169 -15.92 -8.52 -17.31
CA LEU A 169 -14.88 -9.12 -18.16
C LEU A 169 -15.21 -8.92 -19.63
N ARG A 170 -16.46 -9.16 -20.03
CA ARG A 170 -16.89 -9.00 -21.43
C ARG A 170 -16.65 -7.58 -21.94
N VAL A 171 -17.02 -6.56 -21.15
CA VAL A 171 -16.85 -5.16 -21.55
C VAL A 171 -15.37 -4.78 -21.59
N LEU A 172 -14.58 -5.21 -20.61
CA LEU A 172 -13.13 -5.00 -20.61
C LEU A 172 -12.47 -5.62 -21.85
N SER A 173 -12.81 -6.86 -22.19
CA SER A 173 -12.31 -7.53 -23.39
C SER A 173 -12.72 -6.80 -24.67
N GLN A 174 -13.93 -6.23 -24.73
CA GLN A 174 -14.35 -5.41 -25.87
C GLN A 174 -13.51 -4.14 -25.99
N VAL A 175 -13.27 -3.44 -24.88
CA VAL A 175 -12.42 -2.25 -24.87
C VAL A 175 -11.00 -2.60 -25.32
N GLN A 176 -10.44 -3.70 -24.83
CA GLN A 176 -9.10 -4.16 -25.21
C GLN A 176 -9.03 -4.51 -26.71
N GLN A 177 -10.01 -5.24 -27.24
CA GLN A 177 -10.08 -5.56 -28.68
C GLN A 177 -10.14 -4.32 -29.55
N ASN A 178 -10.94 -3.32 -29.15
CA ASN A 178 -11.02 -2.05 -29.86
C ASN A 178 -9.68 -1.29 -29.81
N ALA A 179 -8.98 -1.34 -28.69
CA ALA A 179 -7.70 -0.68 -28.52
C ALA A 179 -6.58 -1.35 -29.34
N VAL A 180 -6.58 -2.68 -29.46
CA VAL A 180 -5.67 -3.43 -30.35
C VAL A 180 -5.84 -3.01 -31.81
N ALA A 181 -7.06 -2.72 -32.25
CA ALA A 181 -7.34 -2.29 -33.63
C ALA A 181 -6.67 -0.94 -34.01
N VAL A 182 -6.22 -0.17 -33.01
CA VAL A 182 -5.51 1.12 -33.18
C VAL A 182 -4.10 1.11 -32.60
N ASP A 183 -3.50 -0.06 -32.39
CA ASP A 183 -2.15 -0.24 -31.81
C ASP A 183 -2.00 0.35 -30.38
N ARG A 184 -3.10 0.38 -29.62
CA ARG A 184 -3.15 0.84 -28.21
C ARG A 184 -3.36 -0.33 -27.25
N ILE A 185 -2.47 -1.31 -27.29
CA ILE A 185 -2.58 -2.63 -26.64
C ILE A 185 -2.67 -2.58 -25.08
N ARG A 186 -2.57 -1.41 -24.45
CA ARG A 186 -2.19 -1.23 -23.03
C ARG A 186 -3.32 -0.97 -22.03
N TYR A 187 -4.60 -0.98 -22.45
CA TYR A 187 -5.68 -0.70 -21.51
C TYR A 187 -6.09 -1.93 -20.70
N PHE A 188 -6.26 -1.73 -19.39
CA PHE A 188 -6.78 -2.71 -18.45
C PHE A 188 -5.95 -4.00 -18.27
N GLU A 189 -4.64 -3.91 -18.52
CA GLU A 189 -3.69 -5.03 -18.39
C GLU A 189 -3.63 -5.59 -16.96
N ARG A 190 -4.00 -4.80 -15.94
CA ARG A 190 -3.96 -5.21 -14.53
C ARG A 190 -5.23 -5.96 -14.10
N SER A 191 -6.41 -5.44 -14.44
CA SER A 191 -7.67 -6.03 -13.97
C SER A 191 -8.09 -7.29 -14.73
N ILE A 192 -7.82 -7.39 -16.03
CA ILE A 192 -8.25 -8.53 -16.85
C ILE A 192 -7.71 -9.87 -16.32
N PRO A 193 -6.39 -10.04 -16.05
CA PRO A 193 -5.86 -11.30 -15.53
C PRO A 193 -6.43 -11.69 -14.16
N VAL A 194 -6.67 -10.70 -13.29
CA VAL A 194 -7.29 -10.93 -11.97
C VAL A 194 -8.69 -11.49 -12.15
N LEU A 195 -9.46 -10.92 -13.07
CA LEU A 195 -10.84 -11.31 -13.33
C LEU A 195 -10.93 -12.69 -14.00
N GLN A 196 -10.07 -12.98 -14.98
CA GLN A 196 -9.96 -14.30 -15.61
C GLN A 196 -9.65 -15.38 -14.57
N LYS A 197 -8.69 -15.13 -13.68
CA LYS A 197 -8.36 -16.06 -12.60
C LYS A 197 -9.56 -16.29 -11.67
N MET A 198 -10.29 -15.25 -11.29
CA MET A 198 -11.46 -15.37 -10.42
C MET A 198 -12.60 -16.19 -11.06
N LEU A 199 -12.75 -16.11 -12.38
CA LEU A 199 -13.78 -16.82 -13.13
C LEU A 199 -13.32 -18.21 -13.62
N GLY A 200 -12.06 -18.59 -13.40
CA GLY A 200 -11.50 -19.83 -13.95
C GLY A 200 -11.39 -19.82 -15.48
N GLU A 201 -11.39 -18.64 -16.09
CA GLU A 201 -11.25 -18.47 -17.54
C GLU A 201 -9.77 -18.57 -17.95
N PRO A 202 -9.47 -19.04 -19.17
CA PRO A 202 -8.11 -19.05 -19.68
C PRO A 202 -7.52 -17.64 -19.63
N LEU A 203 -6.30 -17.53 -19.11
CA LEU A 203 -5.54 -16.29 -19.22
C LEU A 203 -5.34 -16.02 -20.72
N MET A 204 -5.81 -14.87 -21.19
CA MET A 204 -5.49 -14.47 -22.56
C MET A 204 -3.97 -14.30 -22.64
N GLU A 205 -3.35 -14.87 -23.68
CA GLU A 205 -1.97 -14.56 -24.01
C GLU A 205 -1.88 -13.07 -24.29
N SER A 206 -1.49 -12.30 -23.26
CA SER A 206 -1.04 -10.94 -23.47
C SER A 206 0.18 -11.06 -24.38
N LYS A 207 0.06 -10.53 -25.61
CA LYS A 207 1.26 -10.15 -26.35
C LYS A 207 1.93 -9.11 -25.49
N SER A 208 2.91 -9.57 -24.70
CA SER A 208 3.68 -8.76 -23.76
C SER A 208 4.05 -7.44 -24.45
N SER A 209 3.49 -6.35 -23.91
CA SER A 209 3.67 -4.97 -24.36
C SER A 209 5.03 -4.40 -23.92
N LEU A 210 5.74 -5.17 -23.10
CA LEU A 210 7.14 -4.99 -22.77
C LEU A 210 7.98 -5.24 -24.03
N PRO A 211 8.99 -4.40 -24.36
CA PRO A 211 9.94 -4.73 -25.42
C PRO A 211 10.69 -5.98 -25.00
N ILE A 212 10.14 -7.15 -25.36
CA ILE A 212 10.75 -8.45 -25.14
C ILE A 212 12.13 -8.37 -25.79
N ALA A 213 13.20 -8.49 -24.99
CA ALA A 213 14.54 -8.68 -25.55
C ALA A 213 14.48 -9.85 -26.54
N GLN A 214 15.28 -9.86 -27.60
CA GLN A 214 15.21 -10.88 -28.67
C GLN A 214 15.21 -12.35 -28.17
N SER A 215 15.60 -12.59 -26.91
CA SER A 215 15.64 -13.86 -26.18
C SER A 215 14.39 -14.25 -25.37
N GLY A 216 13.34 -13.42 -25.26
CA GLY A 216 12.15 -13.75 -24.44
C GLY A 216 12.23 -13.34 -22.96
N HIS A 217 13.42 -12.99 -22.46
CA HIS A 217 13.68 -12.61 -21.07
C HIS A 217 14.55 -11.35 -20.98
N TYR A 218 14.35 -10.54 -19.95
CA TYR A 218 15.21 -9.40 -19.62
C TYR A 218 16.49 -9.88 -18.95
N ILE A 219 17.62 -9.61 -19.60
CA ILE A 219 18.93 -9.65 -18.96
C ILE A 219 19.15 -8.26 -18.38
N VAL A 220 19.04 -8.13 -17.06
CA VAL A 220 19.32 -6.88 -16.36
C VAL A 220 20.73 -6.94 -15.81
N GLU A 221 21.64 -6.17 -16.41
CA GLU A 221 22.96 -5.97 -15.82
C GLU A 221 22.83 -5.00 -14.64
N ILE A 222 23.01 -5.52 -13.42
CA ILE A 222 23.11 -4.68 -12.22
C ILE A 222 24.42 -3.89 -12.35
N GLN A 223 24.30 -2.56 -12.38
CA GLN A 223 25.45 -1.69 -12.40
C GLN A 223 26.30 -1.96 -11.16
N PRO A 224 27.61 -2.23 -11.29
CA PRO A 224 28.49 -2.45 -10.14
C PRO A 224 28.55 -1.16 -9.31
N SER A 225 27.68 -1.05 -8.31
CA SER A 225 27.65 0.09 -7.41
C SER A 225 28.51 -0.22 -6.20
N THR A 226 29.56 0.58 -6.01
CA THR A 226 30.44 0.49 -4.83
C THR A 226 29.81 1.10 -3.58
N THR A 227 28.61 1.69 -3.70
CA THR A 227 27.96 2.44 -2.63
C THR A 227 26.74 1.74 -2.03
N VAL A 228 26.19 0.69 -2.63
CA VAL A 228 25.03 -0.01 -2.04
C VAL A 228 25.47 -0.73 -0.76
N GLU A 229 24.96 -0.25 0.38
CA GLU A 229 25.13 -0.96 1.65
C GLU A 229 24.21 -2.17 1.72
N THR A 230 24.72 -3.27 2.25
CA THR A 230 23.99 -4.53 2.43
C THR A 230 23.97 -4.97 3.89
N PHE A 231 23.08 -5.92 4.20
CA PHE A 231 23.09 -6.66 5.44
C PHE A 231 22.84 -8.15 5.17
N SER A 232 23.43 -8.99 6.02
CA SER A 232 23.21 -10.44 5.93
C SER A 232 21.91 -10.85 6.64
N LEU A 233 21.05 -11.55 5.91
CA LEU A 233 19.86 -12.24 6.41
C LEU A 233 20.03 -13.74 6.17
N LYS A 234 20.57 -14.46 7.16
CA LYS A 234 20.98 -15.88 7.04
C LYS A 234 21.92 -16.07 5.84
N ALA A 235 21.45 -16.70 4.76
CA ALA A 235 22.23 -16.97 3.55
C ALA A 235 22.13 -15.87 2.49
N PHE A 236 21.25 -14.89 2.68
CA PHE A 236 21.03 -13.80 1.73
C PHE A 236 21.84 -12.57 2.14
N GLU A 237 22.48 -11.93 1.17
CA GLU A 237 23.06 -10.60 1.34
C GLU A 237 22.13 -9.60 0.63
N LEU A 238 21.45 -8.75 1.41
CA LEU A 238 20.34 -7.94 0.93
C LEU A 238 20.67 -6.44 1.03
N PRO A 239 20.20 -5.60 0.09
CA PRO A 239 20.38 -4.16 0.20
C PRO A 239 19.67 -3.62 1.43
N ARG A 240 20.22 -2.57 2.05
CA ARG A 240 19.62 -1.94 3.23
C ARG A 240 18.44 -1.01 2.91
N LEU A 241 18.08 -0.88 1.63
CA LEU A 241 16.86 -0.23 1.16
C LEU A 241 15.99 -1.24 0.42
N PHE A 242 14.76 -1.44 0.91
CA PHE A 242 13.74 -2.26 0.26
C PHE A 242 12.74 -1.35 -0.44
N SER A 243 12.34 -1.72 -1.66
CA SER A 243 11.30 -1.02 -2.40
C SER A 243 9.92 -1.52 -1.96
N GLY A 244 9.20 -0.69 -1.20
CA GLY A 244 7.85 -1.01 -0.75
C GLY A 244 6.80 -0.73 -1.83
N LEU A 245 5.91 -1.68 -2.07
CA LEU A 245 4.90 -1.65 -3.14
C LEU A 245 3.48 -1.33 -2.64
N TRP A 246 3.32 -0.80 -1.42
CA TRP A 246 2.00 -0.55 -0.83
C TRP A 246 1.15 0.46 -1.61
N GLN A 247 1.76 1.33 -2.43
CA GLN A 247 1.04 2.30 -3.25
C GLN A 247 0.22 1.63 -4.37
N LEU A 248 0.47 0.36 -4.70
CA LEU A 248 -0.37 -0.43 -5.59
C LEU A 248 -1.70 -0.86 -4.96
N SER A 249 -1.87 -0.67 -3.65
CA SER A 249 -3.12 -1.03 -2.94
C SER A 249 -4.33 -0.16 -3.32
N SER A 250 -4.12 1.04 -3.86
CA SER A 250 -5.20 1.90 -4.35
C SER A 250 -4.68 2.98 -5.31
N PRO A 251 -5.49 3.39 -6.31
CA PRO A 251 -5.24 4.59 -7.11
C PRO A 251 -5.08 5.89 -6.33
N SER A 252 -5.47 5.90 -5.05
CA SER A 252 -5.29 7.06 -4.15
C SER A 252 -3.83 7.47 -3.96
N TRP A 253 -2.87 6.60 -4.26
CA TRP A 253 -1.44 6.92 -4.30
C TRP A 253 -0.93 7.20 -5.72
N GLY A 254 -1.81 7.47 -6.68
CA GLY A 254 -1.50 7.55 -8.10
C GLY A 254 -1.64 6.19 -8.78
N SER A 255 -1.63 6.22 -10.11
CA SER A 255 -1.73 5.01 -10.93
C SER A 255 -0.92 5.19 -12.19
N ALA A 256 -0.41 4.07 -12.69
CA ALA A 256 0.36 3.96 -13.92
C ALA A 256 -0.14 2.75 -14.71
N SER A 257 0.17 2.69 -16.00
CA SER A 257 -0.07 1.49 -16.78
C SER A 257 0.92 0.39 -16.36
N GLN A 258 0.57 -0.87 -16.63
CA GLN A 258 1.45 -1.99 -16.28
C GLN A 258 2.80 -1.87 -17.00
N SER A 259 2.80 -1.47 -18.28
CA SER A 259 4.03 -1.23 -19.04
C SER A 259 4.96 -0.21 -18.36
N GLN A 260 4.45 0.94 -17.90
CA GLN A 260 5.22 1.94 -17.16
C GLN A 260 5.81 1.38 -15.86
N MET A 261 5.03 0.58 -15.12
CA MET A 261 5.51 -0.07 -13.90
C MET A 261 6.67 -1.03 -14.22
N MET A 262 6.52 -1.87 -15.25
CA MET A 262 7.54 -2.85 -15.63
C MET A 262 8.83 -2.18 -16.10
N THR A 263 8.75 -1.11 -16.90
CA THR A 263 9.93 -0.31 -17.26
C THR A 263 10.65 0.21 -16.01
N GLN A 264 9.91 0.78 -15.06
CA GLN A 264 10.53 1.30 -13.85
C GLN A 264 11.12 0.19 -12.95
N PHE A 265 10.52 -1.00 -12.89
CA PHE A 265 11.14 -2.14 -12.21
C PHE A 265 12.51 -2.48 -12.79
N MET A 266 12.65 -2.53 -14.12
CA MET A 266 13.93 -2.81 -14.77
C MET A 266 14.97 -1.75 -14.45
N GLU A 267 14.58 -0.47 -14.46
CA GLU A 267 15.44 0.64 -14.05
C GLU A 267 15.89 0.50 -12.59
N TYR A 268 14.97 0.21 -11.67
CA TYR A 268 15.27 -0.02 -10.25
C TYR A 268 16.29 -1.15 -10.06
N ILE A 269 16.06 -2.31 -10.69
CA ILE A 269 16.94 -3.47 -10.58
C ILE A 269 18.33 -3.15 -11.13
N SER A 270 18.40 -2.48 -12.29
CA SER A 270 19.68 -2.09 -12.90
C SER A 270 20.51 -1.15 -12.01
N ASN A 271 19.85 -0.38 -11.14
CA ASN A 271 20.48 0.53 -10.18
C ASN A 271 20.71 -0.09 -8.79
N GLY A 272 20.48 -1.40 -8.62
CA GLY A 272 20.76 -2.13 -7.39
C GLY A 272 19.62 -2.18 -6.37
N PHE A 273 18.41 -1.73 -6.74
CA PHE A 273 17.21 -1.95 -5.93
C PHE A 273 16.66 -3.36 -6.19
N THR A 274 17.25 -4.35 -5.53
CA THR A 274 16.95 -5.78 -5.75
C THR A 274 16.02 -6.40 -4.70
N ALA A 275 15.65 -5.69 -3.64
CA ALA A 275 14.72 -6.20 -2.62
C ALA A 275 13.40 -5.42 -2.61
N PHE A 276 12.28 -6.16 -2.61
CA PHE A 276 10.93 -5.60 -2.70
C PHE A 276 10.05 -6.09 -1.55
N ASP A 277 9.26 -5.20 -0.96
CA ASP A 277 8.28 -5.52 0.09
C ASP A 277 6.84 -5.30 -0.41
N MET A 278 5.98 -6.29 -0.18
CA MET A 278 4.58 -6.29 -0.56
C MET A 278 3.70 -7.01 0.48
N ALA A 279 2.41 -7.19 0.18
CA ALA A 279 1.47 -7.90 1.04
C ALA A 279 0.31 -8.49 0.24
N ASP A 280 -0.36 -9.49 0.80
CA ASP A 280 -1.58 -10.11 0.27
C ASP A 280 -2.71 -9.10 -0.02
N HIS A 281 -2.81 -8.05 0.80
CA HIS A 281 -3.84 -7.02 0.69
C HIS A 281 -3.43 -5.79 -0.13
N TYR A 282 -2.23 -5.76 -0.71
CA TYR A 282 -1.78 -4.63 -1.54
C TYR A 282 -2.24 -4.77 -2.99
N GLY A 283 -3.56 -4.83 -3.22
CA GLY A 283 -4.14 -4.93 -4.56
C GLY A 283 -3.53 -6.09 -5.36
N ASP A 284 -2.88 -5.75 -6.47
CA ASP A 284 -2.20 -6.65 -7.40
C ASP A 284 -0.66 -6.63 -7.27
N ALA A 285 -0.11 -6.06 -6.18
CA ALA A 285 1.35 -5.92 -6.01
C ALA A 285 2.12 -7.24 -6.17
N GLU A 286 1.64 -8.33 -5.56
CA GLU A 286 2.26 -9.67 -5.70
C GLU A 286 2.21 -10.19 -7.13
N VAL A 287 1.12 -9.92 -7.87
CA VAL A 287 0.93 -10.35 -9.26
C VAL A 287 1.87 -9.59 -10.18
N ILE A 288 1.92 -8.27 -10.05
CA ILE A 288 2.83 -7.41 -10.80
C ILE A 288 4.28 -7.79 -10.51
N PHE A 289 4.66 -7.94 -9.24
CA PHE A 289 6.00 -8.39 -8.87
C PHE A 289 6.33 -9.76 -9.47
N GLY A 290 5.40 -10.73 -9.42
CA GLY A 290 5.60 -12.07 -9.97
C GLY A 290 5.80 -12.08 -11.48
N GLN A 291 5.01 -11.28 -12.21
CA GLN A 291 5.18 -11.08 -13.66
C GLN A 291 6.54 -10.46 -13.98
N MET A 292 6.93 -9.41 -13.25
CA MET A 292 8.24 -8.79 -13.38
C MET A 292 9.35 -9.80 -13.14
N ARG A 293 9.32 -10.53 -12.02
CA ARG A 293 10.35 -11.50 -11.65
C ARG A 293 10.48 -12.60 -12.70
N SER A 294 9.35 -13.11 -13.20
CA SER A 294 9.31 -14.16 -14.23
C SER A 294 9.84 -13.69 -15.59
N SER A 295 9.84 -12.38 -15.83
CA SER A 295 10.40 -11.80 -17.05
C SER A 295 11.93 -11.69 -17.03
N LEU A 296 12.57 -11.82 -15.86
CA LEU A 296 14.03 -11.80 -15.73
C LEU A 296 14.65 -13.11 -16.24
N SER A 297 15.90 -13.04 -16.71
CA SER A 297 16.68 -14.23 -17.08
C SER A 297 17.09 -15.08 -15.87
N ASP A 298 17.24 -14.44 -14.71
CA ASP A 298 17.52 -15.09 -13.43
C ASP A 298 16.56 -14.52 -12.37
N THR A 299 15.61 -15.35 -11.92
CA THR A 299 14.61 -14.95 -10.94
C THR A 299 15.19 -14.68 -9.55
N GLU A 300 16.37 -15.22 -9.25
CA GLU A 300 17.08 -15.02 -7.96
C GLU A 300 17.83 -13.67 -7.91
N THR A 301 17.81 -12.90 -9.02
CA THR A 301 18.35 -11.52 -9.05
C THR A 301 17.61 -10.57 -8.11
N VAL A 302 16.35 -10.89 -7.79
CA VAL A 302 15.51 -10.08 -6.90
C VAL A 302 14.99 -10.88 -5.72
N PHE A 303 14.85 -10.21 -4.58
CA PHE A 303 14.33 -10.77 -3.34
C PHE A 303 12.92 -10.24 -3.07
N GLY A 304 11.94 -11.14 -2.94
CA GLY A 304 10.55 -10.80 -2.67
C GLY A 304 10.13 -11.07 -1.23
N ALA A 305 9.88 -10.00 -0.46
CA ALA A 305 9.25 -10.08 0.85
C ALA A 305 7.74 -9.79 0.73
N THR A 306 6.91 -10.69 1.25
CA THR A 306 5.44 -10.50 1.28
C THR A 306 4.87 -10.81 2.66
N LYS A 307 3.60 -10.45 2.92
CA LYS A 307 2.92 -10.67 4.21
C LYS A 307 1.67 -11.56 4.18
N TYR A 308 1.54 -12.51 5.10
CA TYR A 308 0.27 -13.17 5.41
C TYR A 308 -0.42 -12.40 6.54
N CYS A 309 -1.49 -11.68 6.21
CA CYS A 309 -2.22 -10.81 7.11
C CYS A 309 -3.57 -11.39 7.51
N ILE A 310 -3.75 -11.64 8.81
CA ILE A 310 -5.03 -12.07 9.37
C ILE A 310 -5.66 -10.89 10.09
N PHE A 311 -6.68 -10.29 9.45
CA PHE A 311 -7.43 -9.13 9.94
C PHE A 311 -8.76 -9.49 10.62
N HIS A 312 -9.22 -10.73 10.47
CA HIS A 312 -10.49 -11.22 10.97
C HIS A 312 -10.31 -12.54 11.71
N GLN A 313 -11.27 -12.89 12.56
CA GLN A 313 -11.27 -14.17 13.24
C GLN A 313 -11.17 -15.31 12.22
N THR A 314 -10.21 -16.18 12.46
CA THR A 314 -9.84 -17.27 11.56
C THR A 314 -9.45 -18.47 12.40
N THR A 315 -10.03 -19.64 12.11
CA THR A 315 -9.62 -20.89 12.77
C THR A 315 -8.33 -21.39 12.12
N ILE A 316 -7.26 -21.46 12.89
CA ILE A 316 -5.94 -21.85 12.38
C ILE A 316 -5.80 -23.37 12.36
N ASN A 317 -5.38 -23.88 11.21
CA ASN A 317 -4.94 -25.25 11.01
C ASN A 317 -3.95 -25.31 9.83
N ALA A 318 -3.29 -26.45 9.65
CA ALA A 318 -2.28 -26.64 8.61
C ALA A 318 -2.80 -26.41 7.18
N GLU A 319 -4.08 -26.73 6.90
CA GLU A 319 -4.67 -26.58 5.58
C GLU A 319 -4.90 -25.11 5.22
N VAL A 320 -5.44 -24.31 6.15
CA VAL A 320 -5.64 -22.86 5.98
C VAL A 320 -4.31 -22.16 5.72
N VAL A 321 -3.29 -22.48 6.51
CA VAL A 321 -1.95 -21.91 6.35
C VAL A 321 -1.33 -22.32 5.02
N ARG A 322 -1.42 -23.60 4.64
CA ARG A 322 -0.91 -24.12 3.36
C ARG A 322 -1.61 -23.49 2.15
N ALA A 323 -2.91 -23.27 2.24
CA ALA A 323 -3.70 -22.63 1.19
C ALA A 323 -3.24 -21.18 0.97
N ASN A 324 -3.00 -20.44 2.05
CA ASN A 324 -2.48 -19.08 1.97
C ASN A 324 -1.08 -19.03 1.32
N ILE A 325 -0.15 -19.92 1.73
CA ILE A 325 1.16 -20.03 1.08
C ILE A 325 1.02 -20.34 -0.41
N THR A 326 0.11 -21.26 -0.76
CA THR A 326 -0.15 -21.65 -2.16
C THR A 326 -0.63 -20.46 -2.99
N GLU A 327 -1.55 -19.67 -2.46
CA GLU A 327 -2.05 -18.47 -3.14
C GLU A 327 -0.93 -17.48 -3.44
N ARG A 328 0.01 -17.30 -2.50
CA ARG A 328 1.10 -16.33 -2.60
C ARG A 328 2.18 -16.77 -3.57
N CYS A 329 2.55 -18.05 -3.51
CA CYS A 329 3.37 -18.70 -4.53
C CYS A 329 2.78 -18.49 -5.93
N GLN A 330 1.46 -18.69 -6.10
CA GLN A 330 0.80 -18.45 -7.38
C GLN A 330 0.82 -16.97 -7.79
N ARG A 331 0.49 -16.04 -6.88
CA ARG A 331 0.45 -14.60 -7.18
C ARG A 331 1.83 -14.08 -7.56
N MET A 332 2.86 -14.44 -6.81
CA MET A 332 4.25 -14.07 -7.08
C MET A 332 4.91 -14.90 -8.19
N SER A 333 4.18 -15.80 -8.86
CA SER A 333 4.72 -16.71 -9.89
C SER A 333 6.01 -17.40 -9.41
N ALA A 334 5.91 -18.07 -8.25
CA ALA A 334 7.03 -18.53 -7.45
C ALA A 334 6.82 -19.93 -6.88
N GLU A 335 7.87 -20.76 -6.94
CA GLU A 335 7.90 -22.05 -6.24
C GLU A 335 8.09 -21.87 -4.72
N HIS A 336 8.87 -20.84 -4.33
CA HIS A 336 9.13 -20.48 -2.94
C HIS A 336 8.93 -18.97 -2.70
N ILE A 337 8.59 -18.60 -1.47
CA ILE A 337 8.53 -17.24 -0.95
C ILE A 337 9.86 -16.94 -0.25
N ASP A 338 10.57 -15.90 -0.67
CA ASP A 338 11.89 -15.56 -0.12
C ASP A 338 11.80 -15.13 1.35
N LEU A 339 10.87 -14.22 1.66
CA LEU A 339 10.52 -13.84 3.03
C LEU A 339 9.00 -13.74 3.19
N LEU A 340 8.46 -14.57 4.08
CA LEU A 340 7.06 -14.52 4.48
C LEU A 340 6.95 -13.84 5.85
N GLN A 341 6.28 -12.69 5.90
CA GLN A 341 6.08 -11.92 7.12
C GLN A 341 4.66 -12.14 7.66
N PHE A 342 4.53 -12.56 8.91
CA PHE A 342 3.23 -12.85 9.50
C PHE A 342 2.67 -11.63 10.24
N HIS A 343 1.42 -11.27 9.94
CA HIS A 343 0.68 -10.23 10.64
C HIS A 343 -0.59 -10.81 11.26
N TRP A 344 -0.81 -10.50 12.53
CA TRP A 344 -1.94 -11.01 13.31
C TRP A 344 -2.66 -9.90 14.04
N GLN A 345 -3.97 -9.77 13.83
CA GLN A 345 -4.77 -8.69 14.38
C GLN A 345 -4.95 -8.76 15.89
N ASP A 346 -5.36 -9.92 16.42
CA ASP A 346 -5.93 -10.05 17.76
C ASP A 346 -5.04 -10.87 18.69
N TYR A 347 -4.25 -10.21 19.54
CA TYR A 347 -3.35 -10.90 20.47
C TYR A 347 -4.04 -11.65 21.60
N GLU A 348 -5.34 -11.45 21.82
CA GLU A 348 -6.08 -12.28 22.76
C GLU A 348 -6.32 -13.69 22.20
N ASP A 349 -6.24 -13.85 20.88
CA ASP A 349 -6.26 -15.15 20.22
C ASP A 349 -4.83 -15.68 19.99
N HIS A 350 -4.40 -16.61 20.83
CA HIS A 350 -3.04 -17.16 20.82
C HIS A 350 -2.75 -18.13 19.66
N GLN A 351 -3.71 -18.37 18.76
CA GLN A 351 -3.51 -19.21 17.57
C GLN A 351 -2.38 -18.72 16.63
N TYR A 352 -1.89 -17.49 16.80
CA TYR A 352 -0.74 -16.98 16.06
C TYR A 352 0.52 -17.84 16.25
N ILE A 353 0.72 -18.49 17.42
CA ILE A 353 1.83 -19.42 17.64
C ILE A 353 1.70 -20.66 16.74
N ASP A 354 0.50 -21.25 16.68
CA ASP A 354 0.27 -22.42 15.85
C ASP A 354 0.35 -22.08 14.36
N ALA A 355 -0.13 -20.90 13.95
CA ALA A 355 0.03 -20.39 12.59
C ALA A 355 1.52 -20.32 12.21
N LEU A 356 2.35 -19.72 13.06
CA LEU A 356 3.79 -19.60 12.84
C LEU A 356 4.49 -20.96 12.80
N ARG A 357 4.07 -21.93 13.63
CA ARG A 357 4.59 -23.30 13.55
C ARG A 357 4.28 -23.96 12.21
N PHE A 358 3.05 -23.81 11.70
CA PHE A 358 2.70 -24.34 10.37
C PHE A 358 3.45 -23.61 9.25
N LEU A 359 3.65 -22.30 9.36
CA LEU A 359 4.43 -21.51 8.40
C LEU A 359 5.89 -21.98 8.35
N GLN A 360 6.53 -22.20 9.50
CA GLN A 360 7.91 -22.69 9.59
C GLN A 360 8.08 -24.12 9.02
N GLN A 361 7.04 -24.95 9.07
CA GLN A 361 7.08 -26.32 8.57
C GLN A 361 6.93 -26.45 7.05
N ASP A 362 6.46 -25.41 6.36
CA ASP A 362 6.25 -25.43 4.91
C ASP A 362 7.52 -24.98 4.18
N GLU A 363 8.15 -25.90 3.47
CA GLU A 363 9.42 -25.70 2.75
C GLU A 363 9.39 -24.61 1.66
N ARG A 364 8.18 -24.18 1.26
CA ARG A 364 8.01 -23.06 0.33
C ARG A 364 8.32 -21.72 0.98
N VAL A 365 8.37 -21.63 2.31
CA VAL A 365 8.75 -20.43 3.05
C VAL A 365 10.25 -20.46 3.35
N ARG A 366 11.06 -19.73 2.58
CA ARG A 366 12.53 -19.73 2.77
C ARG A 366 12.94 -19.02 4.06
N GLN A 367 12.29 -17.91 4.38
CA GLN A 367 12.53 -17.13 5.60
C GLN A 367 11.20 -16.71 6.22
N LEU A 368 11.12 -16.75 7.55
CA LEU A 368 9.94 -16.35 8.31
C LEU A 368 10.20 -15.07 9.10
N GLY A 369 9.35 -14.08 8.90
CA GLY A 369 9.37 -12.80 9.62
C GLY A 369 8.03 -12.53 10.30
N LEU A 370 8.01 -11.48 11.10
CA LEU A 370 6.82 -10.90 11.73
C LEU A 370 6.54 -9.52 11.13
N CYS A 371 5.31 -9.05 11.26
CA CYS A 371 4.92 -7.68 10.90
C CYS A 371 4.01 -7.13 12.01
N ASN A 372 4.42 -5.99 12.57
CA ASN A 372 3.74 -5.30 13.68
C ASN A 372 3.61 -6.13 14.97
N PHE A 373 4.54 -7.07 15.21
CA PHE A 373 4.63 -7.75 16.50
C PHE A 373 5.35 -6.88 17.54
N ASP A 374 4.75 -6.74 18.73
CA ASP A 374 5.38 -6.06 19.86
C ASP A 374 6.52 -6.88 20.46
N THR A 375 7.30 -6.26 21.35
CA THR A 375 8.48 -6.92 21.94
C THR A 375 8.10 -8.16 22.76
N GLU A 376 6.97 -8.14 23.46
CA GLU A 376 6.55 -9.24 24.33
C GLU A 376 6.21 -10.48 23.50
N ARG A 377 5.41 -10.32 22.45
CA ARG A 377 5.01 -11.40 21.55
C ARG A 377 6.18 -11.89 20.70
N LEU A 378 7.07 -11.00 20.25
CA LEU A 378 8.32 -11.42 19.61
C LEU A 378 9.13 -12.35 20.54
N GLN A 379 9.28 -11.96 21.81
CA GLN A 379 10.03 -12.74 22.79
C GLN A 379 9.36 -14.11 23.09
N GLU A 380 8.03 -14.14 23.17
CA GLU A 380 7.24 -15.37 23.31
C GLU A 380 7.46 -16.31 22.13
N ILE A 381 7.31 -15.81 20.90
CA ILE A 381 7.46 -16.59 19.66
C ILE A 381 8.84 -17.22 19.54
N VAL A 382 9.91 -16.45 19.76
CA VAL A 382 11.27 -17.00 19.71
C VAL A 382 11.55 -17.95 20.87
N GLY A 383 10.90 -17.74 22.03
CA GLY A 383 10.94 -18.64 23.18
C GLY A 383 10.33 -20.01 22.91
N GLU A 384 9.34 -20.07 22.02
CA GLU A 384 8.72 -21.30 21.51
C GLU A 384 9.58 -22.03 20.46
N GLY A 385 10.78 -21.53 20.14
CA GLY A 385 11.71 -22.14 19.20
C GLY A 385 11.35 -21.90 17.73
N ILE A 386 10.52 -20.89 17.43
CA ILE A 386 10.20 -20.47 16.07
C ILE A 386 11.33 -19.55 15.57
N ASP A 387 11.98 -19.91 14.45
CA ASP A 387 13.10 -19.20 13.83
C ASP A 387 12.58 -17.98 13.04
N ILE A 388 12.37 -16.88 13.77
CA ILE A 388 12.04 -15.58 13.22
C ILE A 388 13.33 -14.84 12.84
N VAL A 389 13.41 -14.35 11.60
CA VAL A 389 14.59 -13.63 11.12
C VAL A 389 14.39 -12.11 11.00
N THR A 390 13.14 -11.68 10.85
CA THR A 390 12.78 -10.26 10.79
C THR A 390 11.53 -9.92 11.57
N ASN A 391 11.42 -8.68 12.03
CA ASN A 391 10.15 -8.08 12.45
C ASN A 391 9.98 -6.73 11.74
N GLN A 392 8.93 -6.59 10.93
CA GLN A 392 8.63 -5.36 10.22
C GLN A 392 7.82 -4.42 11.11
N VAL A 393 8.38 -3.26 11.46
CA VAL A 393 7.77 -2.29 12.39
C VAL A 393 7.93 -0.86 11.91
N GLN A 394 7.08 0.04 12.40
CA GLN A 394 7.28 1.47 12.18
C GLN A 394 8.50 1.97 12.96
N PHE A 395 9.42 2.67 12.29
CA PHE A 395 10.54 3.33 12.95
C PHE A 395 10.95 4.59 12.19
N SER A 396 10.93 5.75 12.86
CA SER A 396 11.38 7.03 12.29
C SER A 396 11.87 7.97 13.38
N LEU A 397 12.32 9.16 13.00
CA LEU A 397 12.59 10.25 13.95
C LEU A 397 11.35 10.69 14.74
N ILE A 398 10.15 10.51 14.17
CA ILE A 398 8.87 10.87 14.78
C ILE A 398 8.32 9.73 15.64
N ASP A 399 8.64 8.50 15.29
CA ASP A 399 8.22 7.30 16.02
C ASP A 399 9.43 6.43 16.32
N ALA A 400 10.05 6.73 17.45
CA ALA A 400 11.28 6.10 17.91
C ALA A 400 11.04 4.98 18.94
N ARG A 401 9.79 4.50 19.07
CA ARG A 401 9.41 3.46 20.02
C ARG A 401 10.26 2.18 19.97
N PRO A 402 10.77 1.70 18.80
CA PRO A 402 11.62 0.51 18.78
C PRO A 402 12.89 0.62 19.63
N ARG A 403 13.36 1.83 19.94
CA ARG A 403 14.56 2.07 20.76
C ARG A 403 14.41 1.68 22.22
N PHE A 404 13.18 1.59 22.76
CA PHE A 404 12.97 1.39 24.20
C PHE A 404 13.16 -0.07 24.64
N LYS A 405 12.66 -1.04 23.86
CA LYS A 405 12.73 -2.47 24.20
C LYS A 405 13.05 -3.36 23.00
N MET A 406 12.37 -3.14 21.87
CA MET A 406 12.44 -3.98 20.67
C MET A 406 13.87 -4.17 20.16
N GLY A 407 14.67 -3.10 20.10
CA GLY A 407 16.04 -3.16 19.60
C GLY A 407 16.95 -4.10 20.39
N GLU A 408 16.81 -4.15 21.72
CA GLU A 408 17.59 -5.06 22.57
C GLU A 408 17.21 -6.52 22.33
N ILE A 409 15.91 -6.82 22.27
CA ILE A 409 15.41 -8.18 22.00
C ILE A 409 15.82 -8.63 20.59
N CYS A 410 15.71 -7.76 19.60
CA CYS A 410 16.16 -8.05 18.24
C CYS A 410 17.66 -8.40 18.19
N ALA A 411 18.50 -7.59 18.85
CA ALA A 411 19.93 -7.87 18.93
C ALA A 411 20.24 -9.20 19.63
N ARG A 412 19.54 -9.51 20.73
CA ARG A 412 19.73 -10.74 21.51
C ARG A 412 19.37 -12.01 20.73
N HIS A 413 18.31 -11.95 19.93
CA HIS A 413 17.79 -13.10 19.18
C HIS A 413 18.23 -13.12 17.70
N ASN A 414 19.12 -12.21 17.30
CA ASN A 414 19.56 -12.03 15.92
C ASN A 414 18.39 -11.83 14.93
N VAL A 415 17.36 -11.11 15.36
CA VAL A 415 16.24 -10.67 14.53
C VAL A 415 16.58 -9.29 13.99
N LYS A 416 16.33 -9.04 12.70
CA LYS A 416 16.50 -7.72 12.09
C LYS A 416 15.17 -6.98 11.97
N LEU A 417 15.18 -5.69 12.22
CA LEU A 417 14.04 -4.83 11.89
C LEU A 417 14.05 -4.48 10.41
N LEU A 418 12.90 -4.69 9.76
CA LEU A 418 12.58 -4.06 8.48
C LEU A 418 11.67 -2.88 8.78
N THR A 419 12.13 -1.66 8.53
CA THR A 419 11.44 -0.47 9.05
C THR A 419 10.60 0.18 7.97
N TYR A 420 9.34 0.51 8.28
CA TYR A 420 8.50 1.33 7.40
C TYR A 420 8.12 2.64 8.07
N GLY A 421 7.55 3.56 7.30
CA GLY A 421 7.15 4.87 7.82
C GLY A 421 8.34 5.77 8.18
N THR A 422 9.57 5.38 7.83
CA THR A 422 10.82 6.10 8.10
C THR A 422 10.78 7.55 7.64
N LEU A 423 10.17 7.81 6.49
CA LEU A 423 10.01 9.16 5.92
C LEU A 423 8.73 9.88 6.36
N CYS A 424 7.97 9.31 7.32
CA CYS A 424 6.76 9.90 7.88
C CYS A 424 5.74 10.29 6.78
N GLY A 425 5.43 9.37 5.86
CA GLY A 425 4.55 9.65 4.72
C GLY A 425 5.13 10.65 3.69
N GLY A 426 6.44 10.89 3.73
CA GLY A 426 7.13 11.88 2.90
C GLY A 426 7.15 13.29 3.51
N PHE A 427 6.83 13.45 4.80
CA PHE A 427 6.99 14.71 5.52
C PHE A 427 8.45 15.03 5.87
N LEU A 428 9.28 14.01 6.09
CA LEU A 428 10.72 14.17 6.30
C LEU A 428 11.43 14.35 4.96
N ALA A 429 11.17 15.48 4.30
CA ALA A 429 11.72 15.83 2.99
C ALA A 429 11.84 17.36 2.83
N ASP A 430 12.75 17.81 1.96
CA ASP A 430 13.07 19.23 1.74
C ASP A 430 11.87 20.11 1.41
N LYS A 431 10.91 19.57 0.65
CA LYS A 431 9.71 20.30 0.21
C LYS A 431 8.83 20.79 1.38
N TRP A 432 8.97 20.20 2.56
CA TRP A 432 8.18 20.54 3.76
C TRP A 432 8.86 21.54 4.68
N LEU A 433 10.13 21.85 4.47
CA LEU A 433 10.84 22.84 5.26
C LEU A 433 10.27 24.24 5.01
N GLY A 434 10.00 24.97 6.10
CA GLY A 434 9.43 26.32 6.06
C GLY A 434 7.98 26.37 5.58
N LYS A 435 7.27 25.24 5.50
CA LYS A 435 5.86 25.19 5.10
C LYS A 435 4.95 25.33 6.31
N HIS A 436 3.81 25.97 6.10
CA HIS A 436 2.69 25.90 7.03
C HIS A 436 2.12 24.48 7.09
N GLU A 437 1.34 24.23 8.14
CA GLU A 437 0.62 22.98 8.32
C GLU A 437 -0.22 22.63 7.06
N PRO A 438 -0.14 21.39 6.55
CA PRO A 438 -0.82 21.00 5.32
C PRO A 438 -2.34 20.88 5.49
N GLN A 439 -3.07 21.18 4.41
CA GLN A 439 -4.47 20.77 4.28
C GLN A 439 -4.53 19.28 3.89
N LEU A 440 -4.85 18.40 4.84
CA LEU A 440 -4.76 16.92 4.69
C LEU A 440 -5.64 16.32 3.58
N PHE A 441 -6.67 17.02 3.13
CA PHE A 441 -7.51 16.58 2.01
C PHE A 441 -7.35 17.46 0.76
N GLY A 442 -6.42 18.42 0.79
CA GLY A 442 -6.03 19.18 -0.40
C GLY A 442 -5.44 18.30 -1.50
N ALA A 443 -5.38 18.84 -2.72
CA ALA A 443 -5.01 18.11 -3.93
C ALA A 443 -3.63 17.43 -3.88
N GLU A 444 -2.68 18.00 -3.12
CA GLU A 444 -1.31 17.47 -3.00
C GLU A 444 -1.13 16.44 -1.86
N SER A 445 -2.17 16.20 -1.05
CA SER A 445 -2.07 15.34 0.12
C SER A 445 -2.40 13.88 -0.19
N THR A 446 -1.44 13.01 0.08
CA THR A 446 -1.57 11.56 -0.06
C THR A 446 -2.26 10.93 1.16
N PRO A 447 -2.86 9.73 1.03
CA PRO A 447 -3.41 9.01 2.19
C PRO A 447 -2.37 8.75 3.28
N SER A 448 -1.11 8.50 2.91
CA SER A 448 -0.01 8.31 3.87
C SER A 448 0.23 9.57 4.71
N GLN A 449 0.23 10.76 4.10
CA GLN A 449 0.38 12.01 4.85
C GLN A 449 -0.75 12.22 5.86
N ARG A 450 -1.99 11.87 5.50
CA ARG A 450 -3.12 11.93 6.44
C ARG A 450 -2.92 11.06 7.68
N LYS A 451 -2.24 9.92 7.52
CA LYS A 451 -1.91 8.98 8.60
C LYS A 451 -0.77 9.53 9.47
N TYR A 452 0.33 9.92 8.83
CA TYR A 452 1.55 10.32 9.52
C TYR A 452 1.50 11.71 10.15
N PHE A 453 0.65 12.60 9.62
CA PHE A 453 0.43 13.92 10.21
C PHE A 453 -0.05 13.81 11.67
N GLU A 454 -0.95 12.87 11.95
CA GLU A 454 -1.42 12.65 13.32
C GLU A 454 -0.32 12.16 14.25
N MET A 455 0.59 11.31 13.76
CA MET A 455 1.76 10.91 14.53
C MET A 455 2.69 12.10 14.83
N ILE A 456 2.85 13.05 13.90
CA ILE A 456 3.59 14.30 14.15
C ILE A 456 2.91 15.11 15.26
N GLN A 457 1.57 15.26 15.19
CA GLN A 457 0.78 15.97 16.21
C GLN A 457 0.79 15.26 17.57
N THR A 458 0.95 13.94 17.62
CA THR A 458 1.10 13.18 18.87
C THR A 458 2.54 13.31 19.41
N TRP A 459 3.54 13.28 18.54
CA TRP A 459 4.97 13.41 18.88
C TRP A 459 5.33 14.79 19.41
N GLY A 460 4.78 15.85 18.82
CA GLY A 460 5.05 17.23 19.23
C GLY A 460 3.98 18.13 18.68
N ASP A 461 4.35 19.00 17.76
CA ASP A 461 3.45 19.79 16.95
C ASP A 461 4.16 20.12 15.64
N TRP A 462 3.48 20.86 14.76
CA TRP A 462 4.07 21.25 13.49
C TRP A 462 5.30 22.17 13.65
N ASP A 463 5.35 23.00 14.69
CA ASP A 463 6.46 23.93 14.93
C ASP A 463 7.73 23.20 15.39
N LEU A 464 7.60 22.22 16.29
CA LEU A 464 8.70 21.33 16.66
C LEU A 464 9.13 20.47 15.48
N PHE A 465 8.19 20.04 14.63
CA PHE A 465 8.50 19.31 13.40
C PHE A 465 9.31 20.18 12.42
N GLN A 466 8.96 21.46 12.24
CA GLN A 466 9.76 22.40 11.44
C GLN A 466 11.15 22.64 12.04
N THR A 467 11.26 22.70 13.38
CA THR A 467 12.56 22.75 14.06
C THR A 467 13.41 21.53 13.75
N LEU A 468 12.81 20.33 13.76
CA LEU A 468 13.49 19.10 13.36
C LEU A 468 13.94 19.16 11.89
N LEU A 469 13.06 19.54 10.97
CA LEU A 469 13.41 19.67 9.54
C LEU A 469 14.58 20.63 9.33
N GLN A 470 14.64 21.75 10.05
CA GLN A 470 15.75 22.69 9.95
C GLN A 470 17.08 22.08 10.43
N VAL A 471 17.06 21.32 11.52
CA VAL A 471 18.26 20.60 12.00
C VAL A 471 18.69 19.54 10.99
N LEU A 472 17.74 18.77 10.46
CA LEU A 472 18.03 17.77 9.43
C LEU A 472 18.60 18.42 8.16
N ARG A 473 18.10 19.60 7.77
CA ARG A 473 18.63 20.34 6.62
C ARG A 473 20.09 20.76 6.83
N ASN A 474 20.45 21.24 8.02
CA ASN A 474 21.83 21.61 8.32
C ASN A 474 22.78 20.40 8.23
N VAL A 475 22.35 19.23 8.73
CA VAL A 475 23.10 17.98 8.59
C VAL A 475 23.17 17.55 7.12
N ALA A 476 22.06 17.68 6.40
CA ALA A 476 21.97 17.31 4.99
C ALA A 476 22.90 18.19 4.11
N ASP A 477 23.01 19.49 4.40
CA ASP A 477 23.94 20.41 3.71
C ASP A 477 25.40 20.06 3.96
N LYS A 478 25.74 19.63 5.19
CA LYS A 478 27.08 19.20 5.56
C LYS A 478 27.55 17.96 4.79
N HIS A 479 26.62 17.03 4.50
CA HIS A 479 26.91 15.76 3.84
C HIS A 479 26.53 15.71 2.36
N ASP A 480 26.02 16.81 1.79
CA ASP A 480 25.54 16.92 0.40
C ASP A 480 24.43 15.90 0.04
N VAL A 481 23.44 15.80 0.93
CA VAL A 481 22.30 14.88 0.80
C VAL A 481 20.97 15.59 1.05
N SER A 482 19.84 14.86 0.96
CA SER A 482 18.50 15.38 1.28
C SER A 482 18.13 15.16 2.75
N ILE A 483 17.12 15.89 3.24
CA ILE A 483 16.52 15.62 4.57
C ILE A 483 16.06 14.15 4.66
N SER A 484 15.51 13.61 3.56
CA SER A 484 15.05 12.23 3.47
C SER A 484 16.19 11.24 3.70
N ASN A 485 17.38 11.53 3.13
CA ASN A 485 18.56 10.69 3.29
C ASN A 485 19.04 10.73 4.75
N VAL A 486 19.06 11.90 5.40
CA VAL A 486 19.45 12.03 6.82
C VAL A 486 18.49 11.24 7.72
N ALA A 487 17.19 11.38 7.51
CA ALA A 487 16.18 10.64 8.26
C ALA A 487 16.32 9.11 8.08
N THR A 488 16.60 8.67 6.86
CA THR A 488 16.81 7.25 6.54
C THR A 488 18.10 6.72 7.16
N ARG A 489 19.21 7.46 7.02
CA ARG A 489 20.51 7.13 7.61
C ARG A 489 20.44 6.99 9.12
N TRP A 490 19.72 7.90 9.79
CA TRP A 490 19.50 7.83 11.24
C TRP A 490 18.87 6.50 11.67
N VAL A 491 17.89 5.98 10.91
CA VAL A 491 17.29 4.65 11.20
C VAL A 491 18.26 3.51 10.86
N LEU A 492 18.99 3.60 9.75
CA LEU A 492 19.97 2.58 9.35
C LEU A 492 21.19 2.48 10.29
N ASP A 493 21.50 3.52 11.06
CA ASP A 493 22.63 3.48 12.00
C ASP A 493 22.38 2.59 13.24
N PHE A 494 21.13 2.16 13.47
CA PHE A 494 20.84 1.19 14.52
C PHE A 494 21.26 -0.24 14.08
N PRO A 495 22.07 -0.96 14.88
CA PRO A 495 22.65 -2.26 14.46
C PRO A 495 21.63 -3.39 14.31
N TYR A 496 20.45 -3.24 14.94
CA TYR A 496 19.33 -4.16 14.82
C TYR A 496 18.42 -3.85 13.62
N VAL A 497 18.65 -2.77 12.88
CA VAL A 497 17.92 -2.46 11.64
C VAL A 497 18.64 -3.12 10.46
N GLY A 498 17.95 -4.06 9.81
CA GLY A 498 18.42 -4.68 8.57
C GLY A 498 18.29 -3.70 7.40
N ALA A 499 17.05 -3.27 7.15
CA ALA A 499 16.72 -2.36 6.06
C ALA A 499 15.62 -1.35 6.39
N VAL A 500 15.58 -0.28 5.61
CA VAL A 500 14.46 0.66 5.53
C VAL A 500 13.64 0.36 4.27
N ILE A 501 12.33 0.26 4.42
CA ILE A 501 11.39 0.10 3.31
C ILE A 501 10.97 1.50 2.84
N VAL A 502 11.42 1.88 1.64
CA VAL A 502 11.11 3.15 0.99
C VAL A 502 10.04 2.90 -0.07
N GLY A 503 9.00 3.72 -0.07
CA GLY A 503 7.86 3.52 -0.95
C GLY A 503 8.21 3.84 -2.40
N ALA A 504 7.96 2.88 -3.29
CA ALA A 504 8.12 3.05 -4.72
C ALA A 504 6.74 3.18 -5.39
N ARG A 505 6.44 4.36 -5.94
CA ARG A 505 5.21 4.59 -6.72
C ARG A 505 5.47 4.18 -8.16
N MET A 506 5.50 2.87 -8.39
CA MET A 506 5.88 2.29 -9.69
C MET A 506 5.07 2.90 -10.85
N GLY A 507 5.76 3.38 -11.87
CA GLY A 507 5.26 4.10 -13.05
C GLY A 507 4.74 5.53 -12.79
N VAL A 508 4.78 6.04 -11.56
CA VAL A 508 4.17 7.35 -11.20
C VAL A 508 5.20 8.40 -10.80
N SER A 509 6.20 8.03 -10.00
CA SER A 509 7.26 8.95 -9.59
C SER A 509 8.51 8.16 -9.23
N GLU A 510 9.68 8.72 -9.51
CA GLU A 510 10.97 8.11 -9.24
C GLU A 510 11.80 9.01 -8.31
N HIS A 511 12.55 8.38 -7.40
CA HIS A 511 13.48 9.05 -6.49
C HIS A 511 14.76 8.21 -6.29
N MET A 512 15.15 7.42 -7.30
CA MET A 512 16.21 6.40 -7.14
C MET A 512 17.55 7.03 -6.77
N GLU A 513 17.96 8.06 -7.53
CA GLU A 513 19.24 8.72 -7.34
C GLU A 513 19.36 9.33 -5.94
N ASP A 514 18.32 10.01 -5.46
CA ASP A 514 18.32 10.57 -4.10
C ASP A 514 18.34 9.48 -3.04
N ASN A 515 17.53 8.43 -3.18
CA ASN A 515 17.49 7.33 -2.20
C ASN A 515 18.88 6.67 -2.03
N LEU A 516 19.62 6.47 -3.13
CA LEU A 516 20.97 5.90 -3.09
C LEU A 516 21.99 6.77 -2.34
N LYS A 517 21.78 8.10 -2.27
CA LYS A 517 22.61 9.02 -1.46
C LYS A 517 22.47 8.81 0.05
N THR A 518 21.58 7.92 0.49
CA THR A 518 21.55 7.47 1.89
C THR A 518 22.83 6.72 2.30
N TYR A 519 23.54 6.13 1.34
CA TYR A 519 24.72 5.31 1.59
C TYR A 519 26.03 6.09 1.46
N GLY A 520 27.11 5.53 2.00
CA GLY A 520 28.48 6.02 1.78
C GLY A 520 28.92 7.16 2.69
N TRP A 521 28.09 7.51 3.68
CA TRP A 521 28.38 8.49 4.72
C TRP A 521 27.75 8.06 6.05
N HIS A 522 28.07 8.73 7.15
CA HIS A 522 27.54 8.43 8.47
C HIS A 522 27.30 9.71 9.27
N LEU A 523 26.33 9.67 10.19
CA LEU A 523 26.10 10.75 11.14
C LEU A 523 27.23 10.79 12.16
N ASP A 524 27.93 11.92 12.26
CA ASP A 524 28.94 12.08 13.29
C ASP A 524 28.32 12.44 14.65
N SER A 525 29.16 12.54 15.68
CA SER A 525 28.68 12.81 17.04
C SER A 525 28.02 14.18 17.20
N GLU A 526 28.35 15.16 16.36
CA GLU A 526 27.69 16.47 16.38
C GLU A 526 26.30 16.38 15.75
N ASP A 527 26.19 15.72 14.59
CA ASP A 527 24.92 15.49 13.90
C ASP A 527 23.93 14.78 14.82
N GLN A 528 24.38 13.69 15.45
CA GLN A 528 23.57 12.90 16.38
C GLN A 528 23.11 13.73 17.59
N ARG A 529 23.99 14.54 18.19
CA ARG A 529 23.63 15.42 19.32
C ARG A 529 22.60 16.47 18.92
N ASN A 530 22.76 17.07 17.74
CA ASN A 530 21.85 18.12 17.27
C ASN A 530 20.44 17.56 17.00
N ILE A 531 20.36 16.37 16.39
CA ILE A 531 19.08 15.67 16.18
C ILE A 531 18.46 15.30 17.53
N GLU A 532 19.22 14.65 18.41
CA GLU A 532 18.73 14.19 19.71
C GLU A 532 18.22 15.34 20.59
N ALA A 533 18.88 16.52 20.55
CA ALA A 533 18.44 17.71 21.27
C ALA A 533 17.04 18.23 20.84
N VAL A 534 16.59 17.92 19.62
CA VAL A 534 15.21 18.18 19.19
C VAL A 534 14.29 17.07 19.64
N LEU A 535 14.72 15.80 19.49
CA LEU A 535 13.92 14.64 19.88
C LEU A 535 13.61 14.63 21.39
N GLU A 536 14.50 15.13 22.24
CA GLU A 536 14.29 15.26 23.70
C GLU A 536 13.17 16.25 24.07
N LYS A 537 12.83 17.18 23.18
CA LYS A 537 11.73 18.15 23.38
C LYS A 537 10.36 17.57 23.01
N SER A 538 10.34 16.38 22.40
CA SER A 538 9.11 15.73 21.96
C SER A 538 8.50 14.86 23.06
N ARG A 539 7.29 14.37 22.82
CA ARG A 539 6.55 13.44 23.68
C ARG A 539 6.90 11.97 23.39
N ARG A 540 8.05 11.67 22.78
CA ARG A 540 8.43 10.29 22.38
C ARG A 540 8.37 9.25 23.51
N GLU A 541 8.71 9.62 24.75
CA GLU A 541 8.60 8.70 25.90
C GLU A 541 7.15 8.48 26.33
N GLU A 542 6.35 9.54 26.26
CA GLU A 542 4.93 9.47 26.59
C GLU A 542 4.22 8.58 25.59
N ILE A 543 4.51 8.73 24.29
CA ILE A 543 3.99 7.86 23.22
C ILE A 543 4.25 6.39 23.55
N PHE A 544 5.47 6.02 23.94
CA PHE A 544 5.77 4.64 24.33
C PHE A 544 4.99 4.20 25.58
N LYS A 545 4.85 5.07 26.58
CA LYS A 545 4.11 4.76 27.82
C LYS A 545 2.60 4.63 27.59
N THR A 546 2.03 5.38 26.66
CA THR A 546 0.57 5.44 26.41
C THR A 546 0.12 4.50 25.30
N MET A 547 0.86 4.44 24.19
CA MET A 547 0.53 3.59 23.03
C MET A 547 1.19 2.22 23.09
N GLY A 548 2.17 2.02 23.98
CA GLY A 548 2.93 0.79 24.10
C GLY A 548 4.05 0.68 23.06
N ASP A 549 4.40 -0.55 22.73
CA ASP A 549 5.35 -0.84 21.67
C ASP A 549 4.78 -0.53 20.27
N CYS A 550 5.59 -0.76 19.24
CA CYS A 550 5.23 -0.47 17.86
C CYS A 550 4.24 -1.50 17.32
N GLY A 551 3.28 -1.03 16.51
CA GLY A 551 2.41 -1.90 15.73
C GLY A 551 0.97 -2.01 16.23
N SER A 552 0.66 -1.59 17.46
CA SER A 552 -0.72 -1.62 17.99
C SER A 552 -1.69 -0.76 17.19
N GLU A 553 -1.23 0.37 16.66
CA GLU A 553 -2.00 1.25 15.79
C GLU A 553 -2.13 0.75 14.32
N TYR A 554 -1.45 -0.34 13.98
CA TYR A 554 -1.39 -0.92 12.63
C TYR A 554 -1.90 -2.35 12.53
N ARG A 555 -2.18 -2.96 13.68
CA ARG A 555 -3.21 -3.98 13.83
C ARG A 555 -4.53 -3.22 13.96
#